data_AF-A0A4Q3TJW5-F1
#
_entry.id   AF-A0A4Q3TJW5-F1
#
_cell.length_a   1.000
_cell.length_b   1.000
_cell.length_c   1.000
_cell.angle_alpha   90.00
_cell.angle_beta   90.00
_cell.angle_gamma   90.00
#
_symmetry.space_group_name_H-M   'P 1'
#
loop_
_entity.id
_entity.type
_entity.pdbx_description
1 polymer ?
#
loop_
_entity_poly.entity_id
_entity_poly.type
_entity_poly.pdbx_seq_one_letter_code
_entity_poly.pdbx_strand_id
1 'polypeptide(L)'
;ETEMAGLGCRPQVALEIDGVAAILDLVEDGAGNAILSRNAVATSARPQAFTMRPIGGPNLRSKLLAAMSSQRPATLTQRAMLELIAQTARRLLVEP
;
A
#
# COMPACT_ATOMS: atom_id res chain seq x y z
N GLU A 1 8.56 -9.46 3.43
CA GLU A 1 9.69 -10.32 3.85
C GLU A 1 11.02 -9.59 3.93
N THR A 2 11.49 -8.93 2.86
CA THR A 2 12.78 -8.20 2.82
C THR A 2 12.99 -7.22 3.98
N GLU A 3 11.98 -6.40 4.30
CA GLU A 3 12.07 -5.44 5.42
C GLU A 3 12.19 -6.15 6.78
N MET A 4 11.51 -7.29 6.97
CA MET A 4 11.64 -8.09 8.20
C MET A 4 13.03 -8.73 8.28
N ALA A 5 13.54 -9.25 7.16
CA ALA A 5 14.87 -9.83 7.08
C ALA A 5 15.96 -8.79 7.39
N GLY A 6 15.80 -7.55 6.92
CA GLY A 6 16.68 -6.42 7.27
C GLY A 6 16.73 -6.10 8.76
N LEU A 7 15.70 -6.52 9.52
CA LEU A 7 15.62 -6.40 10.98
C LEU A 7 15.99 -7.71 11.71
N GLY A 8 16.45 -8.75 11.00
CA GLY A 8 16.74 -10.06 11.57
C GLY A 8 15.50 -10.90 11.94
N CYS A 9 14.30 -10.45 11.53
CA CYS A 9 13.05 -11.16 11.77
C CYS A 9 12.71 -12.11 10.61
N ARG A 10 11.99 -13.20 10.90
CA ARG A 10 11.43 -14.11 9.90
C ARG A 10 9.92 -14.24 10.10
N PRO A 11 9.10 -14.10 9.05
CA PRO A 11 7.68 -14.34 9.15
C PRO A 11 7.40 -15.85 9.29
N GLN A 12 6.38 -16.20 10.06
CA GLN A 12 5.79 -17.54 10.06
C GLN A 12 4.55 -17.49 9.17
N VAL A 13 4.71 -17.86 7.90
CA VAL A 13 3.62 -17.77 6.91
C VAL A 13 2.74 -19.00 7.03
N ALA A 14 1.47 -18.79 7.40
CA ALA A 14 0.46 -19.86 7.44
C ALA A 14 -0.36 -19.93 6.13
N LEU A 15 -0.50 -18.80 5.43
CA LEU A 15 -1.32 -18.67 4.22
C LEU A 15 -0.82 -17.47 3.39
N GLU A 16 -0.90 -17.60 2.06
CA GLU A 16 -0.64 -16.52 1.10
C GLU A 16 -1.91 -16.19 0.32
N ILE A 17 -2.26 -14.90 0.26
CA ILE A 17 -3.45 -14.38 -0.41
C ILE A 17 -3.05 -13.17 -1.26
N ASP A 18 -3.36 -13.21 -2.55
CA ASP A 18 -2.83 -12.24 -3.53
C ASP A 18 -3.67 -10.95 -3.66
N GLY A 19 -4.91 -10.94 -3.16
CA GLY A 19 -5.85 -9.84 -3.35
C GLY A 19 -6.16 -9.07 -2.07
N VAL A 20 -6.02 -7.74 -2.07
CA VAL A 20 -6.43 -6.89 -0.94
C VAL A 20 -7.90 -7.10 -0.57
N ALA A 21 -8.79 -7.24 -1.56
CA ALA A 21 -10.20 -7.52 -1.31
C ALA A 21 -10.39 -8.84 -0.55
N ALA A 22 -9.78 -9.93 -1.02
CA ALA A 22 -9.84 -11.24 -0.36
C ALA A 22 -9.27 -11.22 1.05
N ILE A 23 -8.20 -10.45 1.30
CA ILE A 23 -7.66 -10.27 2.65
C ILE A 23 -8.67 -9.57 3.57
N LEU A 24 -9.37 -8.54 3.08
CA LEU A 24 -10.38 -7.83 3.87
C LEU A 24 -11.60 -8.71 4.15
N ASP A 25 -12.04 -9.51 3.17
CA ASP A 25 -13.13 -10.48 3.36
C ASP A 25 -12.77 -11.47 4.48
N LEU A 26 -11.54 -12.01 4.48
CA LEU A 26 -11.07 -12.91 5.53
C LEU A 26 -11.00 -12.24 6.92
N VAL A 27 -10.56 -10.99 6.99
CA VAL A 27 -10.54 -10.24 8.25
C VAL A 27 -11.96 -10.00 8.75
N GLU A 28 -12.87 -9.64 7.86
CA GLU A 28 -14.27 -9.44 8.18
C GLU A 28 -14.98 -10.72 8.64
N ASP A 29 -14.64 -11.87 8.04
CA ASP A 29 -15.10 -13.20 8.43
C ASP A 29 -14.42 -13.72 9.73
N GLY A 30 -13.52 -12.93 10.33
CA GLY A 30 -12.92 -13.24 11.63
C GLY A 30 -11.66 -14.11 11.58
N ALA A 31 -11.03 -14.28 10.41
CA ALA A 31 -9.79 -15.05 10.26
C ALA A 31 -8.58 -14.43 10.98
N GLY A 32 -8.65 -13.14 11.37
CA GLY A 32 -7.62 -12.47 12.17
C GLY A 32 -7.40 -11.01 11.80
N ASN A 33 -6.14 -10.57 11.87
CA ASN A 33 -5.73 -9.21 11.53
C ASN A 33 -4.85 -9.21 10.27
N ALA A 34 -4.94 -8.14 9.47
CA ALA A 34 -4.08 -7.93 8.32
C ALA A 34 -3.18 -6.70 8.48
N ILE A 35 -1.97 -6.77 7.92
CA ILE A 35 -1.08 -5.63 7.76
C ILE A 35 -1.24 -5.11 6.34
N LEU A 36 -1.87 -3.94 6.19
CA LEU A 36 -2.18 -3.33 4.90
C LEU A 36 -1.91 -1.82 4.93
N SER A 37 -1.86 -1.20 3.74
CA SER A 37 -1.90 0.27 3.65
C SER A 37 -3.27 0.80 4.10
N ARG A 38 -3.32 2.02 4.65
CA ARG A 38 -4.59 2.69 4.99
C ARG A 38 -5.55 2.78 3.80
N ASN A 39 -5.00 2.87 2.59
CA ASN A 39 -5.78 2.92 1.35
C ASN A 39 -6.68 1.68 1.18
N ALA A 40 -6.24 0.49 1.62
CA ALA A 40 -7.04 -0.73 1.52
C ALA A 40 -8.41 -0.60 2.19
N VAL A 41 -8.44 -0.03 3.39
CA VAL A 41 -9.69 0.22 4.12
C VAL A 41 -10.44 1.41 3.54
N ALA A 42 -9.74 2.49 3.16
CA ALA A 42 -10.38 3.68 2.60
C ALA A 42 -11.14 3.42 1.29
N THR A 43 -10.67 2.45 0.48
CA THR A 43 -11.29 2.07 -0.79
C THR A 43 -12.13 0.79 -0.70
N SER A 44 -12.34 0.24 0.49
CA SER A 44 -13.15 -0.98 0.65
C SER A 44 -14.65 -0.67 0.53
N ALA A 45 -15.46 -1.72 0.30
CA ALA A 45 -16.91 -1.57 0.21
C ALA A 45 -17.55 -1.14 1.54
N ARG A 46 -16.93 -1.49 2.68
CA ARG A 46 -17.44 -1.22 4.04
C ARG A 46 -16.31 -0.78 4.98
N PRO A 47 -15.73 0.43 4.83
CA PRO A 47 -14.60 0.89 5.64
C PRO A 47 -14.88 0.85 7.16
N GLN A 48 -16.12 1.10 7.55
CA GLN A 48 -16.61 1.08 8.93
C GLN A 48 -16.60 -0.32 9.59
N ALA A 49 -16.46 -1.39 8.82
CA ALA A 49 -16.30 -2.74 9.35
C ALA A 49 -14.89 -2.98 9.94
N PHE A 50 -13.94 -2.07 9.69
CA PHE A 50 -12.54 -2.25 10.06
C PHE A 50 -12.07 -1.17 11.04
N THR A 51 -11.25 -1.59 12.01
CA THR A 51 -10.46 -0.67 12.83
C THR A 51 -9.01 -0.73 12.40
N MET A 52 -8.38 0.43 12.22
CA MET A 52 -6.96 0.53 11.88
C MET A 52 -6.15 1.04 13.05
N ARG A 53 -4.97 0.45 13.26
CA ARG A 53 -3.93 0.97 14.15
C ARG A 53 -2.59 1.06 13.41
N PRO A 54 -1.79 2.11 13.62
CA PRO A 54 -0.45 2.16 13.06
C PRO A 54 0.43 1.06 13.68
N ILE A 55 1.36 0.53 12.89
CA ILE A 55 2.44 -0.31 13.43
C ILE A 55 3.37 0.62 14.23
N GLY A 56 3.70 0.21 15.46
CA GLY A 56 4.61 0.95 16.33
C GLY A 56 6.05 0.95 15.82
N GLY A 57 7.00 1.37 16.67
CA GLY A 57 8.42 1.40 16.29
C GLY A 57 8.99 -0.01 16.07
N PRO A 58 9.69 -0.28 14.95
CA PRO A 58 9.95 0.62 13.82
C PRO A 58 8.76 0.73 12.85
N ASN A 59 8.45 1.97 12.43
CA ASN A 59 7.34 2.24 11.51
C ASN A 59 7.54 1.55 10.16
N LEU A 60 6.49 0.89 9.67
CA LEU A 60 6.45 0.35 8.30
C LEU A 60 5.96 1.43 7.33
N ARG A 61 6.76 1.72 6.29
CA ARG A 61 6.43 2.71 5.25
C ARG A 61 6.42 2.07 3.87
N SER A 62 5.36 2.30 3.11
CA SER A 62 5.29 1.95 1.69
C SER A 62 5.93 3.03 0.83
N LYS A 63 6.67 2.64 -0.22
CA LYS A 63 7.21 3.56 -1.23
C LYS A 63 6.34 3.46 -2.48
N LEU A 64 5.85 4.60 -2.96
CA LEU A 64 5.15 4.70 -4.25
C LEU A 64 6.09 5.31 -5.28
N LEU A 65 6.23 4.66 -6.43
CA LEU A 65 7.13 5.06 -7.51
C LEU A 65 6.36 5.09 -8.83
N ALA A 66 6.66 6.08 -9.68
CA ALA A 66 6.24 6.11 -11.07
C ALA A 66 7.43 5.71 -11.95
N ALA A 67 7.22 4.76 -12.86
CA ALA A 67 8.26 4.27 -13.76
C ALA A 67 7.88 4.52 -15.22
N MET A 68 8.90 4.84 -16.03
CA MET A 68 8.77 5.01 -17.48
C MET A 68 9.96 4.34 -18.17
N SER A 69 9.77 3.90 -19.42
CA SER A 69 10.83 3.25 -20.19
C SER A 69 11.99 4.22 -20.46
N SER A 70 13.23 3.81 -20.18
CA SER A 70 14.44 4.55 -20.52
C SER A 70 14.75 4.54 -22.03
N GLN A 71 14.20 3.57 -22.76
CA GLN A 71 14.43 3.39 -24.20
C GLN A 71 13.48 4.24 -25.06
N ARG A 72 12.44 4.82 -24.45
CA ARG A 72 11.43 5.61 -25.14
C ARG A 72 11.43 7.01 -24.53
N PRO A 73 11.84 8.05 -25.27
CA PRO A 73 11.71 9.42 -24.80
C PRO A 73 10.25 9.72 -24.40
N ALA A 74 10.03 10.24 -23.19
CA ALA A 74 8.69 10.65 -22.79
C ALA A 74 8.18 11.79 -23.67
N THR A 75 6.95 11.64 -24.15
CA THR A 75 6.23 12.70 -24.86
C THR A 75 5.90 13.85 -23.92
N LEU A 76 5.58 15.03 -24.47
CA LEU A 76 5.14 16.18 -23.67
C LEU A 76 3.90 15.85 -22.83
N THR A 77 2.94 15.11 -23.39
CA THR A 77 1.74 14.65 -22.67
C THR A 77 2.09 13.73 -21.50
N GLN A 78 3.03 12.80 -21.68
CA GLN A 78 3.46 11.91 -20.60
C GLN A 78 4.16 12.66 -19.46
N ARG A 79 4.99 13.66 -19.79
CA ARG A 79 5.64 14.52 -18.79
C ARG A 79 4.61 15.34 -18.00
N ALA A 80 3.69 16.00 -18.71
CA ALA A 80 2.62 16.77 -18.08
C ALA A 80 1.74 15.88 -17.18
N MET A 81 1.40 14.66 -17.63
CA MET A 81 0.63 13.71 -16.82
C MET A 81 1.41 13.27 -15.58
N LEU A 82 2.72 12.99 -15.69
CA LEU A 82 3.54 12.61 -14.55
C LEU A 82 3.61 13.73 -13.50
N GLU A 83 3.71 14.99 -13.93
CA GLU A 83 3.65 16.15 -13.05
C GLU A 83 2.30 16.23 -12.31
N LEU A 84 1.18 16.05 -13.02
CA LEU A 84 -0.15 16.04 -12.43
C LEU A 84 -0.33 14.89 -11.42
N ILE A 85 0.16 13.69 -11.76
CA ILE A 85 0.16 12.54 -10.86
C ILE A 85 0.97 12.85 -9.60
N ALA A 86 2.19 13.40 -9.76
CA ALA A 86 3.06 13.71 -8.63
C ALA A 86 2.45 14.77 -7.69
N GLN A 87 1.83 15.81 -8.25
CA GLN A 87 1.12 16.84 -7.48
C GLN A 87 -0.08 16.24 -6.72
N THR A 88 -0.88 15.43 -7.42
CA THR A 88 -2.06 14.78 -6.83
C THR A 88 -1.66 13.82 -5.72
N ALA A 89 -0.61 13.01 -5.93
CA ALA A 89 -0.11 12.07 -4.95
C ALA A 89 0.41 12.77 -3.68
N ARG A 90 1.13 13.89 -3.81
CA ARG A 90 1.59 14.67 -2.64
C ARG A 90 0.41 15.17 -1.81
N ARG A 91 -0.60 15.76 -2.46
CA ARG A 91 -1.81 16.26 -1.79
C ARG A 91 -2.59 15.15 -1.07
N LEU A 92 -2.67 13.96 -1.65
CA LEU A 92 -3.44 12.84 -1.08
C LEU A 92 -2.68 12.00 -0.05
N LEU A 93 -1.34 11.98 -0.10
CA LEU A 93 -0.52 11.03 0.68
C LEU A 93 0.43 11.69 1.67
N VAL A 94 0.76 12.98 1.51
CA VAL A 94 1.74 13.69 2.35
C VAL A 94 1.08 14.79 3.19
N GLU A 95 0.03 15.43 2.69
CA GLU A 95 -0.77 16.38 3.47
C GLU A 95 -1.75 15.60 4.37
N PRO A 96 -1.82 15.91 5.68
CA PRO A 96 -2.65 15.20 6.64
C PRO A 96 -4.15 15.44 6.47
#